data_AF-A0A497ZNJ9-F1
#
_entry.id   AF-A0A497ZNJ9-F1
#
_cell.length_a   1.000
_cell.length_b   1.000
_cell.length_c   1.000
_cell.angle_alpha   90.00
_cell.angle_beta   90.00
_cell.angle_gamma   90.00
#
_symmetry.space_group_name_H-M   'P 1'
#
loop_
_entity.id
_entity.type
_entity.pdbx_description
1 polymer ?
#
loop_
_entity_poly.entity_id
_entity_poly.type
_entity_poly.pdbx_seq_one_letter_code
_entity_poly.pdbx_strand_id
1 'polypeptide(L)' 'MARKRHSYEDILKLLRAIELKLADGSDVQSACRAVGIKAFRD' A
#
# COMPACT_ATOMS: atom_id res chain seq x y z
N MET A 1 9.91 -17.13 -3.64
CA MET A 1 8.90 -16.05 -3.76
C MET A 1 9.32 -15.10 -4.88
N ALA A 2 8.63 -15.14 -6.02
CA ALA A 2 8.89 -14.21 -7.11
C ALA A 2 8.50 -12.81 -6.64
N ARG A 3 9.49 -11.96 -6.36
CA ARG A 3 9.28 -10.55 -6.04
C ARG A 3 8.72 -9.92 -7.32
N LYS A 4 7.41 -9.72 -7.40
CA LYS A 4 6.79 -8.97 -8.50
C LYS A 4 7.55 -7.65 -8.61
N ARG A 5 8.18 -7.41 -9.75
CA ARG A 5 8.75 -6.10 -10.08
C ARG A 5 7.57 -5.19 -10.33
N HIS A 6 7.12 -4.47 -9.30
CA HIS A 6 6.19 -3.37 -9.50
C HIS A 6 6.88 -2.32 -10.36
N SER A 7 6.20 -1.84 -11.40
CA SER A 7 6.66 -0.66 -12.12
C SER A 7 6.69 0.52 -11.14
N TYR A 8 7.57 1.51 -11.38
CA TYR A 8 7.54 2.76 -10.61
C TYR A 8 6.14 3.38 -10.62
N GLU A 9 5.41 3.26 -11.73
CA GLU A 9 4.03 3.72 -11.84
C GLU A 9 3.07 2.97 -10.88
N ASP A 10 3.25 1.66 -10.73
CA ASP A 10 2.46 0.86 -9.79
C ASP A 10 2.75 1.25 -8.33
N ILE A 11 4.01 1.53 -8.02
CA ILE A 11 4.43 2.01 -6.70
C ILE A 11 3.80 3.37 -6.41
N LEU A 12 3.82 4.29 -7.38
CA LEU A 12 3.20 5.61 -7.23
C LEU A 12 1.68 5.52 -7.03
N LYS A 13 1.00 4.64 -7.77
CA LYS A 13 -0.45 4.38 -7.59
C LYS A 13 -0.76 3.83 -6.19
N LEU A 14 0.07 2.93 -5.68
CA LEU A 14 -0.09 2.38 -4.33
C LEU A 14 0.11 3.46 -3.25
N LEU A 15 1.17 4.26 -3.36
CA LEU A 15 1.42 5.37 -2.42
C LEU A 15 0.25 6.36 -2.42
N ARG A 16 -0.24 6.74 -3.60
CA ARG A 16 -1.39 7.63 -3.72
C ARG A 16 -2.64 7.05 -3.06
N ALA A 17 -2.91 5.76 -3.23
CA ALA A 17 -4.05 5.10 -2.61
C ALA A 17 -3.94 5.06 -1.07
N ILE A 18 -2.72 4.94 -0.53
CA ILE A 18 -2.48 5.02 0.92
C ILE A 18 -2.71 6.44 1.42
N GLU A 19 -2.13 7.45 0.77
CA GLU A 19 -2.32 8.87 1.13
C GLU A 19 -3.80 9.25 1.20
N LEU A 20 -4.61 8.81 0.23
CA LEU A 20 -6.05 9.08 0.23
C LEU A 20 -6.77 8.45 1.43
N LYS A 21 -6.39 7.22 1.83
CA LYS A 21 -6.98 6.57 3.01
C LYS A 21 -6.57 7.25 4.31
N LEU A 22 -5.33 7.71 4.40
CA LEU A 22 -4.86 8.50 5.55
C LEU A 22 -5.59 9.84 5.63
N ALA A 23 -5.83 10.50 4.49
CA ALA A 23 -6.60 11.75 4.43
C ALA A 23 -8.07 11.55 4.84
N ASP A 24 -8.63 10.36 4.59
CA ASP A 24 -9.97 9.94 5.05
C ASP A 24 -10.00 9.54 6.54
N GLY A 25 -8.87 9.62 7.25
CA GLY A 25 -8.77 9.33 8.68
C GLY A 25 -8.46 7.87 9.03
N SER A 26 -8.14 7.01 8.05
CA SER A 26 -7.63 5.67 8.34
C SER A 26 -6.24 5.74 8.98
N ASP A 27 -5.93 4.80 9.88
CA ASP A 27 -4.56 4.63 10.36
C ASP A 27 -3.66 3.96 9.30
N VAL A 28 -2.34 4.09 9.47
CA VAL A 28 -1.34 3.56 8.53
C VAL A 28 -1.48 2.05 8.30
N GLN A 29 -1.79 1.28 9.34
CA GLN A 29 -1.87 -0.17 9.26
C GLN A 29 -3.13 -0.60 8.48
N SER A 30 -4.26 0.03 8.75
CA SER A 30 -5.51 -0.16 8.00
C SER A 30 -5.37 0.27 6.54
N ALA A 31 -4.75 1.43 6.27
CA ALA A 31 -4.51 1.92 4.93
C ALA A 31 -3.63 0.96 4.10
N CYS A 32 -2.53 0.48 4.67
CA CYS A 32 -1.63 -0.49 4.03
C CYS A 32 -2.33 -1.83 3.74
N ARG A 33 -3.06 -2.39 4.71
CA ARG A 33 -3.82 -3.63 4.51
C ARG A 33 -4.85 -3.48 3.40
N ALA A 34 -5.54 -2.33 3.37
CA ALA A 34 -6.62 -2.09 2.42
C ALA A 34 -6.12 -1.82 0.99
N VAL A 35 -4.82 -1.58 0.77
CA VAL A 35 -4.20 -1.55 -0.58
C VAL A 35 -3.47 -2.86 -0.92
N GLY A 36 -3.69 -3.92 -0.13
CA GLY A 36 -3.09 -5.24 -0.35
C GLY A 36 -1.62 -5.35 0.03
N ILE A 37 -1.06 -4.35 0.72
CA ILE A 37 0.27 -4.46 1.31
C ILE A 37 0.13 -5.31 2.57
N LYS A 38 0.50 -6.58 2.42
CA LYS A 38 0.76 -7.44 3.58
C LYS A 38 2.04 -6.90 4.24
N ALA A 39 1.89 -6.26 5.39
CA ALA A 39 3.03 -6.01 6.25
C ALA A 39 3.77 -7.34 6.45
N PHE A 40 5.09 -7.34 6.30
CA PHE A 40 5.96 -8.50 6.48
C PHE A 40 5.85 -9.00 7.94
N ARG A 41 4.84 -9.81 8.21
CA ARG A 41 4.75 -10.68 9.38
C ARG A 41 4.37 -12.05 8.84
N ASP A 42 5.41 -12.90 8.83
CA ASP A 42 5.47 -14.32 8.50
C ASP A 42 5.10 -14.72 7.05
#